data_AF-L8TJE8-F1
#
_entry.id   AF-L8TJE8-F1
#
_cell.length_a   1.000
_cell.length_b   1.000
_cell.length_c   1.000
_cell.angle_alpha   90.00
_cell.angle_beta   90.00
_cell.angle_gamma   90.00
#
_symmetry.space_group_name_H-M   'P 1'
#
loop_
_entity.id
_entity.type
_entity.pdbx_description
1 polymer ?
#
loop_
_entity_poly.entity_id
_entity_poly.type
_entity_poly.pdbx_seq_one_letter_code
_entity_poly.pdbx_strand_id
1 'polypeptide(L)'
;DWAQATVLRGNQGHTGPAAPPAHAAEAGYTGAADATIQRGTTPPPEADDPTAAQAPDHGRRNLWLAISGGTLLALAAVVGLVVANAAPETPRAAETQQASKPPADALDNGTVPDVAGLKGVVDAEGKATFTWENPQPKDGDTYKWRVYAVGESSEYQATTGTTVQVALNPAVPTCLQVMIVRSDGAFSPLEDDSIACINK
;
A
#
# COMPACT_ATOMS: atom_id res chain seq x y z
N ASP A 1 37.77 10.68 21.90
CA ASP A 1 38.63 11.13 20.80
C ASP A 1 39.83 10.22 20.71
N TRP A 2 39.87 9.34 19.70
CA TRP A 2 41.06 8.61 19.21
C TRP A 2 40.74 8.11 17.80
N ALA A 3 41.05 8.94 16.79
CA ALA A 3 40.96 8.54 15.39
C ALA A 3 42.07 7.54 15.03
N GLN A 4 41.80 6.60 14.12
CA GLN A 4 42.82 5.79 13.45
C GLN A 4 42.53 5.74 11.95
N ALA A 5 43.36 6.46 11.19
CA ALA A 5 43.41 6.40 9.73
C ALA A 5 44.86 6.14 9.30
N THR A 6 45.08 5.17 8.40
CA THR A 6 46.34 4.91 7.65
C THR A 6 45.95 3.92 6.53
N VAL A 7 45.66 4.38 5.30
CA VAL A 7 46.55 4.80 4.19
C VAL A 7 47.08 3.63 3.34
N LEU A 8 46.96 3.80 2.01
CA LEU A 8 47.18 2.81 0.96
C LEU A 8 48.65 2.40 0.74
N ARG A 9 48.80 1.20 0.17
CA ARG A 9 49.91 0.76 -0.69
C ARG A 9 49.28 -0.18 -1.73
N GLY A 10 49.30 0.02 -3.05
CA GLY A 10 50.17 0.84 -3.89
C GLY A 10 50.82 -0.10 -4.92
N ASN A 11 50.28 -0.16 -6.15
CA ASN A 11 50.93 -0.85 -7.27
C ASN A 11 51.11 0.10 -8.47
N GLN A 12 52.22 -0.06 -9.16
CA GLN A 12 52.78 0.87 -10.14
C GLN A 12 52.19 0.68 -11.54
N GLY A 13 52.12 1.79 -12.29
CA GLY A 13 52.51 1.89 -13.72
C GLY A 13 51.67 1.15 -14.77
N HIS A 14 51.37 1.73 -15.93
CA HIS A 14 52.29 2.52 -16.75
C HIS A 14 51.61 3.74 -17.41
N THR A 15 52.38 4.82 -17.58
CA THR A 15 52.11 6.00 -18.43
C THR A 15 52.25 5.65 -19.91
N GLY A 16 51.64 6.33 -20.91
CA GLY A 16 50.83 7.55 -20.99
C GLY A 16 50.50 7.79 -22.49
N PRO A 17 50.51 9.03 -23.03
CA PRO A 17 49.67 10.18 -22.69
C PRO A 17 48.92 10.76 -23.92
N ALA A 18 47.84 11.53 -23.70
CA ALA A 18 47.47 12.78 -24.42
C ALA A 18 45.97 13.12 -24.25
N ALA A 19 45.67 14.42 -24.14
CA ALA A 19 44.33 15.04 -24.05
C ALA A 19 44.48 16.54 -24.43
N PRO A 20 43.46 17.42 -24.41
CA PRO A 20 41.99 17.32 -24.58
C PRO A 20 41.57 18.34 -25.70
N PRO A 21 40.53 19.23 -25.62
CA PRO A 21 39.20 19.23 -24.97
C PRO A 21 38.01 19.67 -25.90
N ALA A 22 36.81 19.78 -25.28
CA ALA A 22 35.65 20.61 -25.69
C ALA A 22 34.82 20.12 -26.92
N HIS A 23 33.51 20.41 -27.06
CA HIS A 23 32.68 21.50 -26.52
C HIS A 23 31.29 21.05 -26.00
N ALA A 24 30.61 21.96 -25.29
CA ALA A 24 29.21 21.86 -24.86
C ALA A 24 28.27 22.69 -25.76
N ALA A 25 27.00 22.77 -25.34
CA ALA A 25 25.92 23.69 -25.76
C ALA A 25 24.90 23.21 -26.83
N GLU A 26 23.76 22.72 -26.33
CA GLU A 26 22.43 23.39 -26.32
C GLU A 26 21.79 24.01 -27.57
N ALA A 27 20.46 24.25 -27.42
CA ALA A 27 19.49 24.91 -28.30
C ALA A 27 19.00 24.11 -29.53
N GLY A 28 17.67 24.02 -29.67
CA GLY A 28 17.01 23.23 -30.71
C GLY A 28 16.57 24.05 -31.92
N TYR A 29 16.04 23.37 -32.94
CA TYR A 29 15.32 23.99 -34.05
C TYR A 29 14.25 23.07 -34.65
N THR A 30 13.34 23.67 -35.41
CA THR A 30 12.08 23.10 -35.90
C THR A 30 12.14 22.62 -37.36
N GLY A 31 11.49 21.48 -37.65
CA GLY A 31 10.56 21.33 -38.78
C GLY A 31 11.08 21.13 -40.22
N ALA A 32 10.12 20.66 -41.04
CA ALA A 32 10.07 20.55 -42.51
C ALA A 32 10.59 19.24 -43.19
N ALA A 33 9.96 18.95 -44.34
CA ALA A 33 10.09 17.75 -45.18
C ALA A 33 11.35 17.83 -46.10
N ASP A 34 11.69 16.91 -47.02
CA ASP A 34 10.85 16.27 -48.05
C ASP A 34 11.59 15.12 -48.80
N ALA A 35 10.88 14.48 -49.73
CA ALA A 35 11.35 13.77 -50.94
C ALA A 35 12.16 12.46 -50.82
N THR A 36 11.51 11.34 -51.15
CA THR A 36 12.15 10.10 -51.63
C THR A 36 11.76 9.85 -53.09
N ILE A 37 12.73 9.76 -54.01
CA ILE A 37 12.51 9.45 -55.43
C ILE A 37 13.11 8.08 -55.78
N GLN A 38 12.24 7.14 -56.19
CA GLN A 38 12.60 5.86 -56.80
C GLN A 38 12.94 6.05 -58.28
N ARG A 39 13.89 5.26 -58.81
CA ARG A 39 14.38 5.37 -60.19
C ARG A 39 13.80 4.24 -61.06
N GLY A 40 13.02 4.57 -62.08
CA GLY A 40 12.40 3.60 -63.00
C GLY A 40 13.24 3.29 -64.24
N THR A 41 12.89 2.18 -64.92
CA THR A 41 13.42 1.77 -66.23
C THR A 41 12.23 1.41 -67.14
N THR A 42 12.26 1.83 -68.41
CA THR A 42 11.10 1.93 -69.32
C THR A 42 11.03 0.79 -70.40
N PRO A 43 9.84 0.48 -71.00
CA PRO A 43 9.60 -0.61 -71.97
C PRO A 43 9.53 -0.12 -73.45
N PRO A 44 9.17 -0.94 -74.46
CA PRO A 44 7.75 -1.03 -74.93
C PRO A 44 7.24 -2.47 -75.31
N PRO A 45 6.58 -2.84 -76.45
CA PRO A 45 5.15 -3.22 -76.34
C PRO A 45 4.56 -4.42 -77.17
N GLU A 46 3.28 -4.75 -76.84
CA GLU A 46 2.09 -4.97 -77.73
C GLU A 46 1.49 -6.38 -78.05
N ALA A 47 0.13 -6.37 -78.12
CA ALA A 47 -0.85 -7.24 -78.84
C ALA A 47 -1.54 -8.48 -78.18
N ASP A 48 -2.83 -8.27 -77.84
CA ASP A 48 -4.07 -9.10 -77.97
C ASP A 48 -4.28 -10.52 -77.35
N ASP A 49 -5.57 -10.83 -77.10
CA ASP A 49 -6.15 -11.92 -76.27
C ASP A 49 -7.26 -12.70 -77.03
N PRO A 50 -7.50 -14.01 -76.77
CA PRO A 50 -8.91 -14.45 -76.62
C PRO A 50 -9.22 -15.70 -75.72
N THR A 51 -10.34 -15.57 -74.95
CA THR A 51 -11.47 -16.55 -74.80
C THR A 51 -11.49 -17.69 -73.73
N ALA A 52 -12.38 -17.49 -72.75
CA ALA A 52 -13.37 -18.39 -72.08
C ALA A 52 -13.01 -19.64 -71.22
N ALA A 53 -13.53 -19.64 -69.97
CA ALA A 53 -14.38 -20.72 -69.39
C ALA A 53 -15.07 -20.26 -68.08
N GLN A 54 -16.31 -20.70 -67.81
CA GLN A 54 -17.03 -20.46 -66.54
C GLN A 54 -17.16 -21.75 -65.71
N ALA A 55 -17.16 -21.63 -64.37
CA ALA A 55 -17.28 -22.73 -63.40
C ALA A 55 -18.10 -22.27 -62.14
N PRO A 56 -18.55 -23.18 -61.25
CA PRO A 56 -19.98 -23.26 -60.91
C PRO A 56 -20.46 -22.52 -59.63
N ASP A 57 -21.79 -22.44 -59.53
CA ASP A 57 -22.57 -21.66 -58.56
C ASP A 57 -22.35 -22.02 -57.06
N HIS A 58 -21.94 -21.02 -56.29
CA HIS A 58 -21.58 -21.09 -54.87
C HIS A 58 -22.77 -20.91 -53.88
N GLY A 59 -23.92 -20.40 -54.32
CA GLY A 59 -24.94 -19.82 -53.42
C GLY A 59 -25.47 -20.77 -52.34
N ARG A 60 -25.72 -22.03 -52.71
CA ARG A 60 -26.28 -23.07 -51.83
C ARG A 60 -25.35 -23.54 -50.71
N ARG A 61 -24.02 -23.36 -50.84
CA ARG A 61 -23.06 -23.77 -49.79
C ARG A 61 -22.86 -22.67 -48.73
N ASN A 62 -22.94 -21.40 -49.12
CA ASN A 62 -22.90 -20.28 -48.18
C ASN A 62 -24.12 -20.23 -47.25
N LEU A 63 -25.31 -20.57 -47.76
CA LEU A 63 -26.53 -20.59 -46.93
C LEU A 63 -26.44 -21.61 -45.78
N TRP A 64 -25.89 -22.79 -46.04
CA TRP A 64 -25.69 -23.82 -45.01
C TRP A 64 -24.63 -23.45 -43.96
N LEU A 65 -23.58 -22.73 -44.37
CA LEU A 65 -22.54 -22.22 -43.45
C LEU A 65 -23.04 -21.07 -42.57
N ALA A 66 -23.99 -20.27 -43.05
CA ALA A 66 -24.58 -19.18 -42.28
C ALA A 66 -25.41 -19.68 -41.08
N ILE A 67 -26.15 -20.79 -41.24
CA ILE A 67 -27.03 -21.33 -40.20
C ILE A 67 -26.24 -21.92 -39.02
N SER A 68 -25.14 -22.65 -39.31
CA SER A 68 -24.28 -23.23 -38.27
C SER A 68 -23.38 -22.19 -37.58
N GLY A 69 -22.91 -21.17 -38.30
CA GLY A 69 -22.18 -20.05 -37.70
C GLY A 69 -23.06 -19.20 -36.78
N GLY A 70 -24.29 -18.90 -37.19
CA GLY A 70 -25.22 -18.07 -36.41
C GLY A 70 -25.64 -18.67 -35.07
N THR A 71 -25.81 -20.00 -34.99
CA THR A 71 -26.19 -20.69 -33.75
C THR A 71 -25.04 -20.71 -32.72
N LEU A 72 -23.80 -20.92 -33.16
CA LEU A 72 -22.62 -20.83 -32.27
C LEU A 72 -22.41 -19.39 -31.74
N LEU A 73 -22.57 -18.38 -32.59
CA LEU A 73 -22.47 -16.97 -32.18
C LEU A 73 -23.56 -16.57 -31.18
N ALA A 74 -24.80 -17.03 -31.38
CA ALA A 74 -25.91 -16.77 -30.45
C ALA A 74 -25.66 -17.39 -29.07
N LEU A 75 -25.18 -18.63 -29.01
CA LEU A 75 -24.83 -19.31 -27.75
C LEU A 75 -23.67 -18.60 -27.03
N ALA A 76 -22.63 -18.20 -27.75
CA ALA A 76 -21.52 -17.44 -27.18
C ALA A 76 -21.96 -16.09 -26.62
N ALA A 77 -22.86 -15.38 -27.31
CA ALA A 77 -23.41 -14.11 -26.82
C ALA A 77 -24.24 -14.26 -25.54
N VAL A 78 -25.07 -15.32 -25.44
CA VAL A 78 -25.86 -15.59 -24.22
C VAL A 78 -24.96 -15.95 -23.04
N VAL A 79 -23.93 -16.80 -23.25
CA VAL A 79 -22.96 -17.13 -22.18
C VAL A 79 -22.18 -15.89 -21.75
N GLY A 80 -21.75 -15.04 -22.70
CA GLY A 80 -21.09 -13.77 -22.41
C GLY A 80 -21.94 -12.82 -21.56
N LEU A 81 -23.24 -12.72 -21.85
CA LEU A 81 -24.18 -11.90 -21.09
C LEU A 81 -24.35 -12.40 -19.64
N VAL A 82 -24.47 -13.72 -19.44
CA VAL A 82 -24.63 -14.33 -18.12
C VAL A 82 -23.35 -14.19 -17.28
N VAL A 83 -22.17 -14.35 -17.90
CA VAL A 83 -20.88 -14.16 -17.20
C VAL A 83 -20.63 -12.68 -16.87
N ALA A 84 -20.98 -11.75 -17.75
CA ALA A 84 -20.85 -10.31 -17.49
C ALA A 84 -21.69 -9.84 -16.28
N ASN A 85 -22.91 -10.37 -16.14
CA ASN A 85 -23.78 -10.07 -14.98
C ASN A 85 -23.42 -10.86 -13.71
N ALA A 86 -22.49 -11.81 -13.78
CA ALA A 86 -22.01 -12.60 -12.65
C ALA A 86 -20.61 -12.19 -12.16
N ALA A 87 -20.07 -11.07 -12.68
CA ALA A 87 -18.82 -10.52 -12.20
C ALA A 87 -18.97 -10.10 -10.72
N PRO A 88 -18.15 -10.63 -9.78
CA PRO A 88 -18.13 -10.11 -8.42
C PRO A 88 -17.64 -8.66 -8.48
N GLU A 89 -18.38 -7.76 -7.81
CA GLU A 89 -17.98 -6.37 -7.61
C GLU A 89 -16.53 -6.33 -7.10
N THR A 90 -15.59 -5.95 -7.95
CA THR A 90 -14.20 -5.75 -7.52
C THR A 90 -14.22 -4.69 -6.43
N PRO A 91 -13.73 -4.97 -5.20
CA PRO A 91 -13.76 -4.00 -4.13
C PRO A 91 -12.99 -2.77 -4.57
N ARG A 92 -13.71 -1.70 -4.92
CA ARG A 92 -13.11 -0.41 -5.19
C ARG A 92 -12.45 0.01 -3.88
N ALA A 93 -11.13 -0.09 -3.84
CA ALA A 93 -10.34 0.48 -2.77
C ALA A 93 -10.77 1.94 -2.63
N ALA A 94 -11.44 2.26 -1.53
CA ALA A 94 -11.63 3.64 -1.16
C ALA A 94 -10.23 4.18 -0.90
N GLU A 95 -9.79 5.15 -1.71
CA GLU A 95 -8.60 5.92 -1.37
C GLU A 95 -8.92 6.63 -0.05
N THR A 96 -8.45 6.05 1.05
CA THR A 96 -8.37 6.74 2.32
C THR A 96 -7.28 7.80 2.17
N GLN A 97 -7.64 8.93 1.55
CA GLN A 97 -6.91 10.19 1.72
C GLN A 97 -7.15 10.70 3.15
N GLN A 98 -6.72 9.88 4.11
CA GLN A 98 -6.51 10.29 5.47
C GLN A 98 -5.39 11.32 5.41
N ALA A 99 -5.74 12.59 5.58
CA ALA A 99 -4.77 13.67 5.63
C ALA A 99 -3.76 13.33 6.73
N SER A 100 -2.53 13.00 6.34
CA SER A 100 -1.44 12.76 7.28
C SER A 100 -1.28 14.02 8.12
N LYS A 101 -1.61 13.91 9.41
CA LYS A 101 -1.35 14.99 10.37
C LYS A 101 0.15 15.31 10.30
N PRO A 102 0.56 16.59 10.39
CA PRO A 102 1.97 16.94 10.38
C PRO A 102 2.76 16.12 11.40
N PRO A 103 4.04 15.80 11.14
CA PRO A 103 4.90 15.16 12.14
C PRO A 103 4.81 15.90 13.47
N ALA A 104 4.76 15.14 14.57
CA ALA A 104 4.67 15.72 15.91
C ALA A 104 5.79 16.75 16.13
N ASP A 105 5.45 17.90 16.68
CA ASP A 105 6.39 18.99 16.89
C ASP A 105 7.45 18.58 17.92
N ALA A 106 8.72 18.62 17.52
CA ALA A 106 9.85 18.13 18.30
C ALA A 106 10.30 19.10 19.42
N LEU A 107 9.57 20.20 19.63
CA LEU A 107 9.81 21.19 20.69
C LEU A 107 9.01 20.93 21.97
N ASP A 108 7.95 20.14 21.89
CA ASP A 108 7.50 19.34 23.04
C ASP A 108 8.35 18.06 23.08
N ASN A 109 8.40 17.34 24.21
CA ASN A 109 9.32 16.18 24.35
C ASN A 109 8.91 14.91 23.53
N GLY A 110 8.15 15.10 22.45
CA GLY A 110 8.06 14.22 21.27
C GLY A 110 7.36 12.87 21.45
N THR A 111 7.19 12.39 22.67
CA THR A 111 6.65 11.06 22.98
C THR A 111 5.59 11.17 24.06
N VAL A 112 4.53 10.38 23.93
CA VAL A 112 3.50 10.25 24.96
C VAL A 112 4.07 9.37 26.07
N PRO A 113 4.14 9.82 27.33
CA PRO A 113 4.63 8.96 28.40
C PRO A 113 3.64 7.81 28.64
N ASP A 114 4.08 6.77 29.33
CA ASP A 114 3.17 5.81 29.95
C ASP A 114 2.37 6.46 31.10
N VAL A 115 1.34 5.76 31.57
CA VAL A 115 0.60 6.21 32.75
C VAL A 115 1.47 6.09 34.00
N ALA A 116 1.32 7.01 34.95
CA ALA A 116 2.01 6.91 36.24
C ALA A 116 1.09 6.40 37.35
N GLY A 117 1.69 5.76 38.36
CA GLY A 117 0.98 5.37 39.58
C GLY A 117 -0.20 4.42 39.36
N LEU A 118 -0.16 3.64 38.27
CA LEU A 118 -1.16 2.62 37.94
C LEU A 118 -1.21 1.58 39.05
N LYS A 119 -2.38 1.41 39.67
CA LYS A 119 -2.60 0.52 40.80
C LYS A 119 -4.04 0.03 40.85
N GLY A 120 -4.22 -1.24 41.22
CA GLY A 120 -5.52 -1.84 41.47
C GLY A 120 -5.79 -2.02 42.95
N VAL A 121 -7.06 -1.94 43.35
CA VAL A 121 -7.53 -2.23 44.70
C VAL A 121 -8.82 -3.07 44.60
N VAL A 122 -9.00 -4.02 45.51
CA VAL A 122 -10.22 -4.84 45.60
C VAL A 122 -11.11 -4.28 46.70
N ASP A 123 -12.39 -4.03 46.40
CA ASP A 123 -13.38 -3.60 47.40
C ASP A 123 -13.97 -4.77 48.20
N ALA A 124 -14.79 -4.47 49.21
CA ALA A 124 -15.37 -5.49 50.09
C ALA A 124 -16.34 -6.43 49.35
N GLU A 125 -16.88 -5.96 48.22
CA GLU A 125 -17.77 -6.65 47.30
C GLU A 125 -17.02 -7.52 46.27
N GLY A 126 -15.68 -7.49 46.27
CA GLY A 126 -14.82 -8.31 45.39
C GLY A 126 -14.65 -7.76 43.98
N LYS A 127 -14.95 -6.47 43.73
CA LYS A 127 -14.66 -5.80 42.46
C LYS A 127 -13.27 -5.19 42.50
N ALA A 128 -12.56 -5.28 41.39
CA ALA A 128 -11.29 -4.61 41.22
C ALA A 128 -11.48 -3.21 40.63
N THR A 129 -10.99 -2.18 41.31
CA THR A 129 -10.92 -0.81 40.80
C THR A 129 -9.47 -0.45 40.53
N PHE A 130 -9.14 -0.09 39.29
CA PHE A 130 -7.82 0.39 38.89
C PHE A 130 -7.83 1.90 38.71
N THR A 131 -6.75 2.56 39.16
CA THR A 131 -6.54 4.01 39.10
C THR A 131 -5.15 4.32 38.56
N TRP A 132 -5.01 5.39 37.80
CA TRP A 132 -3.71 5.86 37.27
C TRP A 132 -3.69 7.38 37.12
N GLU A 133 -2.55 7.93 36.71
CA GLU A 133 -2.34 9.35 36.44
C GLU A 133 -1.70 9.53 35.05
N ASN A 134 -1.88 10.71 34.47
CA ASN A 134 -1.23 11.11 33.22
C ASN A 134 -0.10 12.10 33.56
N PRO A 135 1.18 11.74 33.37
CA PRO A 135 2.31 12.60 33.76
C PRO A 135 2.38 13.93 33.00
N GLN A 136 1.76 14.00 31.82
CA GLN A 136 1.81 15.14 30.92
C GLN A 136 0.42 15.35 30.30
N PRO A 137 -0.58 15.80 31.08
CA PRO A 137 -1.95 15.90 30.62
C PRO A 137 -2.10 16.99 29.56
N LYS A 138 -2.88 16.71 28.52
CA LYS A 138 -3.24 17.64 27.43
C LYS A 138 -4.74 17.57 27.16
N ASP A 139 -5.28 18.64 26.58
CA ASP A 139 -6.68 18.70 26.20
C ASP A 139 -7.01 17.68 25.10
N GLY A 140 -8.09 16.93 25.32
CA GLY A 140 -8.52 15.86 24.42
C GLY A 140 -7.75 14.55 24.58
N ASP A 141 -6.94 14.39 25.61
CA ASP A 141 -6.40 13.08 26.00
C ASP A 141 -7.53 12.09 26.32
N THR A 142 -7.32 10.84 25.90
CA THR A 142 -8.14 9.69 26.26
C THR A 142 -7.23 8.56 26.72
N TYR A 143 -7.81 7.49 27.28
CA TYR A 143 -7.07 6.31 27.69
C TYR A 143 -7.65 5.07 27.02
N LYS A 144 -6.78 4.13 26.68
CA LYS A 144 -7.17 2.79 26.26
C LYS A 144 -6.61 1.77 27.24
N TRP A 145 -7.43 0.81 27.65
CA TRP A 145 -7.06 -0.19 28.65
C TRP A 145 -7.57 -1.58 28.27
N ARG A 146 -6.94 -2.61 28.83
CA ARG A 146 -7.38 -4.01 28.70
C ARG A 146 -6.94 -4.84 29.90
N VAL A 147 -7.61 -5.97 30.12
CA VAL A 147 -7.05 -7.02 30.98
C VAL A 147 -5.89 -7.67 30.23
N TYR A 148 -4.71 -7.64 30.84
CA TYR A 148 -3.46 -8.12 30.27
C TYR A 148 -3.21 -9.57 30.67
N ALA A 149 -2.92 -10.42 29.68
CA ALA A 149 -2.44 -11.78 29.88
C ALA A 149 -1.31 -12.07 28.86
N VAL A 150 -0.25 -12.71 29.34
CA VAL A 150 0.95 -12.97 28.52
C VAL A 150 0.60 -13.96 27.40
N GLY A 151 0.86 -13.56 26.15
CA GLY A 151 0.56 -14.37 24.97
C GLY A 151 -0.87 -14.25 24.44
N GLU A 152 -1.74 -13.48 25.10
CA GLU A 152 -3.12 -13.25 24.67
C GLU A 152 -3.32 -11.83 24.09
N SER A 153 -4.03 -11.74 22.97
CA SER A 153 -4.48 -10.46 22.40
C SER A 153 -5.94 -10.18 22.78
N SER A 154 -6.14 -9.47 23.89
CA SER A 154 -7.43 -8.87 24.24
C SER A 154 -7.62 -7.50 23.57
N GLU A 155 -8.85 -7.15 23.20
CA GLU A 155 -9.20 -5.84 22.65
C GLU A 155 -9.08 -4.72 23.69
N TYR A 156 -8.71 -3.52 23.23
CA TYR A 156 -8.63 -2.31 24.05
C TYR A 156 -10.00 -1.63 24.19
N GLN A 157 -10.42 -1.42 25.43
CA GLN A 157 -11.54 -0.57 25.81
C GLN A 157 -11.08 0.88 25.92
N ALA A 158 -11.94 1.84 25.56
CA ALA A 158 -11.65 3.27 25.67
C ALA A 158 -12.32 3.92 26.90
N THR A 159 -11.69 4.94 27.48
CA THR A 159 -12.26 5.77 28.55
C THR A 159 -11.68 7.18 28.52
N THR A 160 -12.41 8.17 29.02
CA THR A 160 -11.92 9.54 29.28
C THR A 160 -11.46 9.74 30.72
N GLY A 161 -11.86 8.86 31.65
CA GLY A 161 -11.47 8.91 33.06
C GLY A 161 -10.22 8.09 33.37
N THR A 162 -9.54 8.42 34.47
CA THR A 162 -8.34 7.73 34.95
C THR A 162 -8.63 6.59 35.94
N THR A 163 -9.83 5.99 35.85
CA THR A 163 -10.31 4.95 36.75
C THR A 163 -11.26 4.01 36.04
N VAL A 164 -11.10 2.70 36.24
CA VAL A 164 -11.99 1.66 35.67
C VAL A 164 -12.23 0.54 36.68
N GLN A 165 -13.34 -0.16 36.52
CA GLN A 165 -13.64 -1.38 37.28
C GLN A 165 -13.58 -2.61 36.38
N VAL A 166 -12.98 -3.69 36.88
CA VAL A 166 -12.88 -4.98 36.18
C VAL A 166 -13.29 -6.13 37.09
N ALA A 167 -13.67 -7.24 36.48
CA ALA A 167 -13.87 -8.50 37.20
C ALA A 167 -12.51 -9.13 37.52
N LEU A 168 -12.36 -9.66 38.75
CA LEU A 168 -11.20 -10.47 39.12
C LEU A 168 -11.25 -11.84 38.42
N ASN A 169 -10.11 -12.27 37.88
CA ASN A 169 -9.87 -13.66 37.55
C ASN A 169 -9.70 -14.46 38.87
N PRO A 170 -10.45 -15.56 39.09
CA PRO A 170 -10.39 -16.32 40.34
C PRO A 170 -9.19 -17.29 40.43
N ALA A 171 -8.44 -17.51 39.34
CA ALA A 171 -7.40 -18.52 39.23
C ALA A 171 -5.97 -17.95 39.05
N VAL A 172 -5.83 -16.76 38.47
CA VAL A 172 -4.56 -16.06 38.25
C VAL A 172 -4.67 -14.58 38.62
N PRO A 173 -3.55 -13.87 38.87
CA PRO A 173 -3.57 -12.43 39.11
C PRO A 173 -4.25 -11.69 37.96
N THR A 174 -5.05 -10.68 38.29
CA THR A 174 -5.70 -9.83 37.28
C THR A 174 -4.78 -8.67 36.98
N CYS A 175 -4.13 -8.69 35.83
CA CYS A 175 -3.29 -7.60 35.35
C CYS A 175 -4.11 -6.68 34.44
N LEU A 176 -3.90 -5.37 34.55
CA LEU A 176 -4.53 -4.36 33.70
C LEU A 176 -3.44 -3.54 33.04
N GLN A 177 -3.53 -3.39 31.72
CA GLN A 177 -2.62 -2.58 30.91
C GLN A 177 -3.35 -1.32 30.41
N VAL A 178 -2.71 -0.15 30.48
CA VAL A 178 -3.28 1.15 30.06
C VAL A 178 -2.30 1.90 29.15
N MET A 179 -2.80 2.67 28.19
CA MET A 179 -2.04 3.72 27.50
C MET A 179 -2.83 5.02 27.42
N ILE A 180 -2.12 6.15 27.42
CA ILE A 180 -2.65 7.45 27.03
C ILE A 180 -2.76 7.47 25.49
N VAL A 181 -3.81 8.08 24.97
CA VAL A 181 -4.02 8.34 23.54
C VAL A 181 -4.40 9.80 23.35
N ARG A 182 -3.55 10.54 22.67
CA ARG A 182 -3.68 11.98 22.39
C ARG A 182 -4.73 12.25 21.29
N SER A 183 -5.18 13.50 21.21
CA SER A 183 -6.06 14.00 20.13
C SER A 183 -5.41 14.04 18.74
N ASP A 184 -4.09 13.82 18.63
CA ASP A 184 -3.37 13.59 17.36
C ASP A 184 -3.23 12.10 16.97
N GLY A 185 -3.65 11.19 17.84
CA GLY A 185 -3.51 9.74 17.66
C GLY A 185 -2.21 9.14 18.19
N ALA A 186 -1.27 9.95 18.68
CA ALA A 186 -0.07 9.44 19.37
C ALA A 186 -0.48 8.75 20.69
N PHE A 187 0.27 7.70 21.07
CA PHE A 187 -0.04 6.88 22.24
C PHE A 187 1.22 6.43 22.98
N SER A 188 1.06 6.03 24.24
CA SER A 188 2.14 5.60 25.13
C SER A 188 2.89 4.35 24.62
N PRO A 189 4.19 4.19 24.94
CA PRO A 189 4.98 3.04 24.46
C PRO A 189 4.62 1.70 25.11
N LEU A 190 3.80 1.68 26.17
CA LEU A 190 3.35 0.47 26.89
C LEU A 190 4.48 -0.28 27.61
N GLU A 191 5.39 0.46 28.26
CA GLU A 191 6.44 -0.08 29.12
C GLU A 191 5.88 -0.53 30.49
N ASP A 192 6.76 -0.89 31.43
CA ASP A 192 6.41 -1.57 32.68
C ASP A 192 5.40 -0.80 33.56
N ASP A 193 5.50 0.53 33.64
CA ASP A 193 4.59 1.39 34.42
C ASP A 193 3.13 1.35 33.91
N SER A 194 2.93 0.96 32.65
CA SER A 194 1.62 0.81 32.03
C SER A 194 0.94 -0.52 32.37
N ILE A 195 1.52 -1.39 33.21
CA ILE A 195 0.90 -2.63 33.69
C ILE A 195 0.89 -2.69 35.23
N ALA A 196 -0.29 -2.93 35.82
CA ALA A 196 -0.39 -3.30 37.23
C ALA A 196 -1.21 -4.58 37.42
N CYS A 197 -0.79 -5.43 38.36
CA CYS A 197 -1.47 -6.67 38.70
C CYS A 197 -1.98 -6.65 40.14
N ILE A 198 -3.16 -7.24 40.35
CA ILE A 198 -3.70 -7.53 41.68
C ILE A 198 -3.93 -9.02 41.83
N ASN A 199 -3.65 -9.50 43.04
CA ASN A 199 -4.07 -10.82 43.48
C ASN A 199 -5.52 -10.75 44.01
N LYS A 200 -6.12 -11.92 44.16
CA LYS A 200 -7.39 -12.10 44.89
C LYS A 200 -7.17 -12.07 46.39
#